data_AF-A0A8S3XF21-F1
#
_entry.id   AF-A0A8S3XF21-F1
#
_cell.length_a   1.000
_cell.length_b   1.000
_cell.length_c   1.000
_cell.angle_alpha   90.00
_cell.angle_beta   90.00
_cell.angle_gamma   90.00
#
_symmetry.space_group_name_H-M   'P 1'
#
loop_
_entity.id
_entity.type
_entity.pdbx_description
1 polymer ?
#
loop_
_entity_poly.entity_id
_entity_poly.type
_entity_poly.pdbx_seq_one_letter_code
_entity_poly.pdbx_strand_id
1 'polypeptide(L)'
;MVDNKDANTKVQFQKREAKVARCELWAKYCFPHDSWWSPEFQNKLHSKHLMLCTKHFKKSSFIDNFGKRLVKSAVPDEECDKVS
;
A
#
# COMPACT_ATOMS: atom_id res chain seq x y z
N MET A 1 6.79 -8.87 5.83
CA MET A 1 6.40 -7.50 6.23
C MET A 1 4.91 -7.30 6.00
N VAL A 2 4.11 -7.77 6.96
CA VAL A 2 2.75 -7.27 7.21
C VAL A 2 2.76 -7.03 8.71
N ASP A 3 3.41 -5.94 9.10
CA ASP A 3 3.73 -5.68 10.50
C ASP A 3 2.44 -5.42 11.30
N ASN A 4 2.15 -6.36 12.20
CA ASN A 4 0.97 -6.32 13.05
C ASN A 4 1.27 -5.71 14.43
N LYS A 5 2.22 -4.78 14.52
CA LYS A 5 2.56 -4.09 15.76
C LYS A 5 3.07 -2.68 15.49
N ASP A 6 2.18 -1.78 15.10
CA ASP A 6 2.37 -0.35 15.35
C ASP A 6 1.02 0.34 15.25
N ALA A 7 0.74 1.23 16.19
CA ALA A 7 -0.39 2.16 16.17
C ALA A 7 -0.24 3.25 15.08
N ASN A 8 0.35 2.89 13.94
CA ASN A 8 0.44 3.73 12.76
C ASN A 8 -0.83 3.53 11.93
N THR A 9 -1.35 4.62 11.36
CA THR A 9 -2.50 4.55 10.47
C THR A 9 -2.19 3.54 9.36
N LYS A 10 -3.13 2.62 9.11
CA LYS A 10 -2.97 1.54 8.13
C LYS A 10 -3.85 1.83 6.92
N VAL A 11 -3.29 1.73 5.72
CA VAL A 11 -4.02 1.93 4.46
C VAL A 11 -4.25 0.57 3.81
N GLN A 12 -5.51 0.19 3.67
CA GLN A 12 -5.88 -1.09 3.05
C GLN A 12 -5.60 -1.10 1.55
N PHE A 13 -5.18 -2.26 1.03
CA PHE A 13 -5.20 -2.52 -0.40
C PHE A 13 -6.60 -2.26 -0.94
N GLN A 14 -6.69 -1.67 -2.13
CA GLN A 14 -7.96 -1.29 -2.76
C GLN A 14 -8.41 -2.36 -3.75
N LYS A 15 -9.73 -2.43 -4.00
CA LYS A 15 -10.28 -3.32 -5.02
C LYS A 15 -9.67 -2.93 -6.37
N ARG A 16 -9.07 -3.91 -7.08
CA ARG A 16 -8.35 -3.67 -8.35
C ARG A 16 -9.18 -2.84 -9.33
N GLU A 17 -10.45 -3.18 -9.50
CA GLU A 17 -11.37 -2.55 -10.46
C GLU A 17 -11.46 -1.02 -10.29
N ALA A 18 -11.22 -0.50 -9.09
CA ALA A 18 -11.24 0.93 -8.86
C ALA A 18 -9.89 1.62 -9.14
N LYS A 19 -8.75 0.90 -9.02
CA LYS A 19 -7.38 1.47 -9.02
C LYS A 19 -6.28 0.49 -9.45
N VAL A 20 -6.35 -0.03 -10.67
CA VAL A 20 -5.44 -1.08 -11.21
C VAL A 20 -3.95 -0.78 -11.02
N ALA A 21 -3.47 0.35 -11.56
CA ALA A 21 -2.04 0.71 -11.52
C ALA A 21 -1.48 0.83 -10.09
N ARG A 22 -2.31 1.29 -9.14
CA ARG A 22 -1.93 1.38 -7.73
C ARG A 22 -1.77 0.00 -7.11
N CYS A 23 -2.75 -0.88 -7.32
CA CYS A 23 -2.73 -2.21 -6.74
C CYS A 23 -1.54 -3.01 -7.24
N GLU A 24 -1.13 -2.81 -8.50
CA GLU A 24 0.11 -3.38 -9.05
C GLU A 24 1.35 -2.87 -8.34
N LEU A 25 1.50 -1.55 -8.22
CA LEU A 25 2.69 -0.95 -7.60
C LEU A 25 2.81 -1.31 -6.12
N TRP A 26 1.69 -1.34 -5.40
CA TRP A 26 1.68 -1.73 -3.98
C TRP A 26 1.94 -3.23 -3.81
N ALA A 27 1.38 -4.07 -4.68
CA ALA A 27 1.64 -5.50 -4.63
C ALA A 27 3.09 -5.82 -4.99
N LYS A 28 3.65 -5.13 -5.98
CA LYS A 28 5.06 -5.24 -6.37
C LYS A 28 5.99 -4.81 -5.23
N TYR A 29 5.65 -3.75 -4.52
CA TYR A 29 6.40 -3.28 -3.35
C TYR A 29 6.44 -4.33 -2.24
N CYS A 30 5.29 -4.89 -1.87
CA CYS A 30 5.20 -5.85 -0.77
C CYS A 30 5.69 -7.26 -1.15
N PHE A 31 5.47 -7.67 -2.40
CA PHE A 31 5.67 -9.03 -2.88
C PHE A 31 6.34 -9.02 -4.26
N PRO A 32 7.58 -8.49 -4.39
CA PRO A 32 8.25 -8.33 -5.68
C PRO A 32 8.51 -9.66 -6.41
N HIS A 33 8.58 -10.77 -5.67
CA HIS A 33 8.85 -12.11 -6.18
C HIS A 33 7.58 -12.98 -6.36
N ASP A 34 6.41 -12.49 -5.94
CA ASP A 34 5.12 -13.17 -6.17
C ASP A 34 4.47 -12.67 -7.47
N SER A 35 3.31 -13.24 -7.81
CA SER A 35 2.47 -12.84 -8.93
C SER A 35 1.75 -11.50 -8.70
N TRP A 36 2.47 -10.43 -8.37
CA TRP A 36 1.91 -9.11 -8.05
C TRP A 36 1.09 -8.50 -9.20
N TRP A 37 1.33 -8.92 -10.45
CA TRP A 37 0.58 -8.52 -11.64
C TRP A 37 -0.76 -9.26 -11.80
N SER A 38 -1.01 -10.34 -11.07
CA SER A 38 -2.24 -11.13 -11.21
C SER A 38 -3.45 -10.44 -10.55
N PRO A 39 -4.60 -10.37 -11.26
CA PRO A 39 -5.85 -9.87 -10.68
C PRO A 39 -6.30 -10.64 -9.46
N GLU A 40 -6.19 -11.95 -9.51
CA GLU A 40 -6.52 -12.87 -8.43
C GLU A 40 -5.65 -12.59 -7.21
N PHE A 41 -4.36 -12.36 -7.42
CA PHE A 41 -3.44 -12.00 -6.35
C PHE A 41 -3.83 -10.67 -5.69
N GLN A 42 -4.02 -9.61 -6.47
CA GLN A 42 -4.40 -8.30 -5.93
C GLN A 42 -5.77 -8.31 -5.24
N ASN A 43 -6.75 -9.02 -5.81
CA ASN A 43 -8.05 -9.20 -5.18
C ASN A 43 -7.92 -9.99 -3.88
N LYS A 44 -7.04 -11.00 -3.82
CA LYS A 44 -6.74 -11.73 -2.59
C LYS A 44 -6.12 -10.80 -1.53
N LEU A 45 -5.24 -9.86 -1.90
CA LEU A 45 -4.69 -8.88 -0.96
C LEU A 45 -5.80 -8.01 -0.36
N HIS A 46 -6.72 -7.53 -1.22
CA HIS A 46 -7.89 -6.75 -0.79
C HIS A 46 -8.83 -7.57 0.12
N SER A 47 -9.22 -8.78 -0.31
CA SER A 47 -10.13 -9.67 0.42
C SER A 47 -9.57 -10.13 1.77
N LYS A 48 -8.25 -10.22 1.90
CA LYS A 48 -7.58 -10.51 3.17
C LYS A 48 -7.42 -9.28 4.08
N HIS A 49 -7.96 -8.13 3.68
CA HIS A 49 -7.79 -6.87 4.40
C HIS A 49 -6.33 -6.56 4.72
N LEU A 50 -5.42 -6.88 3.78
CA LEU A 50 -4.02 -6.50 3.94
C LEU A 50 -3.91 -4.98 3.90
N MET A 51 -2.99 -4.46 4.68
CA MET A 51 -2.78 -3.02 4.83
C MET A 51 -1.30 -2.68 4.81
N LEU A 52 -0.98 -1.52 4.26
CA LEU A 52 0.32 -0.88 4.34
C LEU A 52 0.29 0.19 5.43
N CYS A 53 1.35 0.27 6.23
CA CYS A 53 1.49 1.36 7.20
C CYS A 53 1.69 2.70 6.47
N THR A 54 1.10 3.78 6.99
CA THR A 54 1.25 5.13 6.41
C THR A 54 2.69 5.61 6.36
N LYS A 55 3.58 5.06 7.20
CA LYS A 55 5.02 5.35 7.18
C LYS A 55 5.69 5.05 5.85
N HIS A 56 5.18 4.09 5.06
CA HIS A 56 5.76 3.77 3.75
C HIS A 56 5.38 4.80 2.67
N PHE A 57 4.59 5.82 3.00
CA PHE A 57 4.17 6.86 2.07
C PHE A 57 4.73 8.21 2.49
N LYS A 58 5.19 9.00 1.51
CA LYS A 58 5.57 10.40 1.74
C LYS A 58 4.37 11.19 2.27
N LYS A 59 4.63 12.16 3.16
CA LYS A 59 3.59 13.06 3.70
C LYS A 59 2.83 13.81 2.59
N SER A 60 3.49 14.12 1.48
CA SER A 60 2.88 14.74 0.28
C SER A 60 1.92 13.82 -0.48
N SER A 61 1.96 12.51 -0.24
CA SER A 61 1.03 11.55 -0.82
C SER A 61 -0.33 11.51 -0.11
N PHE A 62 -0.48 12.25 1.00
CA PHE A 62 -1.73 12.36 1.74
C PHE A 62 -2.51 13.62 1.34
N ILE A 63 -3.81 13.46 1.12
CA ILE A 63 -4.75 14.55 0.81
C ILE A 63 -5.05 15.37 2.07
N ASP A 64 -4.98 14.72 3.24
CA ASP A 64 -5.25 15.35 4.52
C ASP A 64 -4.01 15.39 5.40
N ASN A 65 -3.94 16.41 6.26
CA ASN A 65 -2.90 16.55 7.27
C ASN A 65 -2.99 15.47 8.36
N PHE A 66 -4.05 14.65 8.34
CA PHE A 66 -4.30 13.59 9.31
C PHE A 66 -3.76 12.22 8.85
N GLY A 67 -3.20 12.11 7.64
CA GLY A 67 -2.62 10.88 7.12
C GLY A 67 -3.65 9.77 6.82
N LYS A 68 -4.94 10.11 6.69
CA LYS A 68 -6.03 9.12 6.54
C LYS A 68 -6.37 8.81 5.09
N ARG A 69 -6.13 9.74 4.17
CA ARG A 69 -6.49 9.58 2.74
C ARG A 69 -5.30 9.83 1.83
N LEU A 70 -5.01 8.87 0.96
CA LEU A 70 -3.96 8.96 -0.06
C LEU A 70 -4.49 9.53 -1.39
N VAL A 71 -3.70 10.39 -2.02
CA VAL A 71 -3.94 10.90 -3.39
C VAL A 71 -3.98 9.73 -4.37
N LYS A 72 -4.68 9.86 -5.51
CA LYS A 72 -4.87 8.79 -6.51
C LYS A 72 -3.55 8.20 -7.07
N SER A 73 -2.47 8.97 -7.10
CA SER A 73 -1.14 8.56 -7.54
C SER A 73 -0.21 8.07 -6.43
N ALA A 74 -0.67 7.98 -5.17
CA ALA A 74 0.19 7.59 -4.07
C ALA A 74 0.73 6.16 -4.22
N VAL A 75 2.05 6.05 -4.16
CA VAL A 75 2.79 4.79 -4.18
C VAL A 75 3.69 4.72 -2.94
N PRO A 76 4.01 3.52 -2.44
CA PRO A 76 4.95 3.35 -1.35
C PRO A 76 6.35 3.76 -1.84
N ASP A 77 7.11 4.38 -0.97
CA ASP A 77 8.43 4.92 -1.27
C ASP A 77 9.51 4.05 -0.63
N GLU A 78 10.35 3.43 -1.46
CA GLU A 78 11.41 2.49 -1.03
C GLU A 78 12.49 3.17 -0.17
N GLU A 79 12.60 4.50 -0.20
CA GLU A 79 13.58 5.23 0.62
C GLU A 79 13.12 5.35 2.09
N CYS A 80 11.82 5.21 2.36
CA CYS A 80 11.29 5.41 3.71
C CYS A 80 11.51 4.21 4.64
N ASP A 81 11.88 3.04 4.12
CA ASP A 81 12.31 1.87 4.90
C ASP A 81 13.81 1.88 5.25
N LYS A 82 14.60 2.83 4.70
CA LYS A 82 16.05 2.92 4.94
C LYS A 82 16.44 3.79 6.14
N VAL A 83 15.48 4.36 6.85
CA VAL A 83 15.74 5.06 8.11
C VAL A 83 15.65 4.04 9.26
N SER A 84 16.76 3.35 9.50
CA SER A 84 17.07 2.71 10.79
C SER A 84 17.99 3.61 11.59
#